data_AF-A0A939VE35-F1
#
_entry.id   AF-A0A939VE35-F1
#
_cell.length_a   1.000
_cell.length_b   1.000
_cell.length_c   1.000
_cell.angle_alpha   90.00
_cell.angle_beta   90.00
_cell.angle_gamma   90.00
#
_symmetry.space_group_name_H-M   'P 1'
#
loop_
_entity.id
_entity.type
_entity.pdbx_description
1 polymer ?
#
loop_
_entity_poly.entity_id
_entity_poly.type
_entity_poly.pdbx_seq_one_letter_code
_entity_poly.pdbx_strand_id
1 'polypeptide(L)'
;MKRITLYFCTFCMILGLSGCSDFFDQESEHVIYSEKDHLDNATDTIYSMTGILSKLQALADRTILLGEVRGDLVDMTNIASNDLRQLAQFNVDDDNMYNAPRDYYAVINNCNYFIAHVDTAMKNNRNEYIFMREYAAVKAIRAWTYLQLVLNYGSVPFVTDPILTKEESELNYPRYDLPAVCEYFINDLLPLTEKYGREYPNYGTIRNTDSRFFYFPLNIVLGDLYLWAGSSTGNKEYYKQAALRYYKYISERNGDNSTYATGTNIIYWSTGSTTWTNTIDSWTANTFMIEGYSNDSELITMIPCDSIRAEGNYSELRNLFNSREENNYKVSIVPSERLKEISAAQEYCNVSVNGITSYSPKGLSNYMSGDLRLHASVNESYTYDPSTGDRIETQNIYKYATRNVHIYRKQLVYLRLAEALNEAGYPHMAFSILSEGLNNDVIAYNTNWYNEDDANFMLSFDFPTARYIPVGLDEFVGVGGRRGYNTIGMHSRGSGLTTYNEYYMEPYLQLAEDYVVDSVVVNEDGNEITYMTVNKLTPEKIAILQDYVREQILQEGVLEFAFEGTRYYDIMRFALRDSNPGQYLANRIYARRGAENADIMRAEIKKDLSNKDNWYLKWKGSIGF
;
A
#
# COMPACT_ATOMS: atom_id res chain seq x y z
N MET A 1 24.78 -39.89 51.36
CA MET A 1 23.62 -39.47 50.54
C MET A 1 24.15 -38.60 49.41
N LYS A 2 23.98 -39.07 48.17
CA LYS A 2 24.50 -38.48 46.95
C LYS A 2 23.66 -37.23 46.60
N ARG A 3 24.30 -36.06 46.40
CA ARG A 3 23.69 -34.95 45.67
C ARG A 3 24.33 -34.91 44.29
N ILE A 4 23.56 -35.40 43.33
CA ILE A 4 23.84 -35.33 41.88
C ILE A 4 23.70 -33.85 41.50
N THR A 5 24.79 -33.23 41.05
CA THR A 5 24.75 -31.92 40.39
C THR A 5 24.86 -32.21 38.90
N LEU A 6 23.77 -31.96 38.18
CA LEU A 6 23.63 -32.21 36.75
C LEU A 6 24.26 -31.05 35.96
N TYR A 7 25.23 -31.37 35.10
CA TYR A 7 25.70 -30.52 34.00
C TYR A 7 24.94 -30.90 32.70
N PHE A 8 24.94 -29.98 31.73
CA PHE A 8 24.36 -30.04 30.35
C PHE A 8 22.84 -29.77 30.24
N CYS A 9 22.31 -29.01 29.29
CA CYS A 9 22.76 -28.71 27.92
C CYS A 9 22.53 -27.23 27.54
N THR A 10 23.58 -26.64 26.96
CA THR A 10 23.52 -25.54 26.00
C THR A 10 22.65 -25.95 24.82
N PHE A 11 21.44 -25.39 24.68
CA PHE A 11 20.69 -25.50 23.44
C PHE A 11 21.17 -24.38 22.52
N CYS A 12 22.20 -24.69 21.72
CA CYS A 12 22.54 -23.90 20.54
C CYS A 12 21.31 -23.89 19.63
N MET A 13 20.60 -22.76 19.60
CA MET A 13 19.68 -22.41 18.53
C MET A 13 20.54 -22.16 17.29
N ILE A 14 20.86 -23.25 16.57
CA ILE A 14 21.38 -23.17 15.21
C ILE A 14 20.20 -22.71 14.36
N LEU A 15 20.03 -21.39 14.25
CA LEU A 15 19.31 -20.78 13.14
C LEU A 15 20.06 -21.18 11.88
N GLY A 16 19.48 -22.10 11.12
CA GLY A 16 19.95 -22.45 9.79
C GLY A 16 19.91 -21.19 8.92
N LEU A 17 21.08 -20.59 8.71
CA LEU A 17 21.34 -19.65 7.64
C LEU A 17 21.01 -20.35 6.32
N SER A 18 19.90 -19.94 5.72
CA SER A 18 19.55 -20.28 4.36
C SER A 18 19.18 -18.97 3.66
N GLY A 19 20.02 -18.56 2.70
CA GLY A 19 19.93 -17.46 1.74
C GLY A 19 18.58 -17.25 1.07
N CYS A 20 18.45 -16.32 0.12
CA CYS A 20 17.51 -16.54 -1.01
C CYS A 20 18.26 -16.99 -2.27
N SER A 21 19.60 -16.98 -2.21
CA SER A 21 20.45 -17.29 -3.34
C SER A 21 20.16 -18.66 -3.94
N ASP A 22 20.22 -19.81 -3.27
CA ASP A 22 19.90 -21.14 -3.88
C ASP A 22 18.61 -21.27 -4.74
N PHE A 23 17.59 -20.40 -4.58
CA PHE A 23 16.45 -20.36 -5.51
C PHE A 23 16.75 -19.54 -6.79
N PHE A 24 17.52 -18.47 -6.68
CA PHE A 24 17.92 -17.55 -7.76
C PHE A 24 19.34 -17.81 -8.33
N ASP A 25 20.22 -18.44 -7.56
CA ASP A 25 21.53 -19.00 -7.87
C ASP A 25 21.29 -20.39 -8.43
N GLN A 26 21.14 -20.44 -9.72
CA GLN A 26 21.47 -21.62 -10.49
C GLN A 26 22.74 -21.27 -11.25
N GLU A 27 23.69 -22.22 -11.32
CA GLU A 27 24.92 -22.09 -12.10
C GLU A 27 24.58 -21.60 -13.52
N SER A 28 24.64 -20.28 -13.70
CA SER A 28 24.36 -19.61 -14.96
C SER A 28 25.57 -19.73 -15.88
N GLU A 29 25.95 -20.96 -16.21
CA GLU A 29 26.74 -21.26 -17.42
C GLU A 29 25.86 -21.71 -18.58
N HIS A 30 24.55 -21.88 -18.36
CA HIS A 30 23.59 -22.01 -19.45
C HIS A 30 22.93 -20.67 -19.73
N VAL A 31 23.64 -19.85 -20.50
CA VAL A 31 23.01 -18.94 -21.46
C VAL A 31 21.83 -19.71 -22.05
N ILE A 32 20.59 -19.23 -21.87
CA ILE A 32 19.48 -19.68 -22.70
C ILE A 32 19.86 -19.21 -24.09
N TYR A 33 20.53 -20.08 -24.85
CA TYR A 33 20.81 -19.83 -26.25
C TYR A 33 19.46 -19.56 -26.92
N SER A 34 19.44 -18.56 -27.79
CA SER A 34 18.32 -18.21 -28.67
C SER A 34 17.89 -19.34 -29.63
N GLU A 35 18.25 -20.58 -29.34
CA GLU A 35 18.00 -21.80 -30.11
C GLU A 35 16.94 -22.71 -29.46
N LYS A 36 16.43 -22.39 -28.26
CA LYS A 36 15.18 -22.96 -27.75
C LYS A 36 14.01 -22.07 -28.17
N ASP A 37 13.51 -22.28 -29.39
CA ASP A 37 12.37 -21.54 -29.97
C ASP A 37 11.05 -21.67 -29.15
N HIS A 38 10.99 -22.54 -28.14
CA HIS A 38 9.78 -22.79 -27.35
C HIS A 38 10.08 -23.06 -25.86
N LEU A 39 9.25 -22.49 -24.97
CA LEU A 39 9.10 -22.89 -23.56
C LEU A 39 7.96 -23.91 -23.48
N ASP A 40 8.28 -25.20 -23.69
CA ASP A 40 7.31 -26.29 -23.88
C ASP A 40 7.23 -27.27 -22.70
N ASN A 41 7.99 -27.03 -21.63
CA ASN A 41 7.98 -27.88 -20.44
C ASN A 41 7.90 -27.06 -19.14
N ALA A 42 7.41 -27.72 -18.09
CA ALA A 42 7.16 -27.09 -16.79
C ALA A 42 8.43 -26.55 -16.13
N THR A 43 9.58 -27.21 -16.35
CA THR A 43 10.85 -26.81 -15.75
C THR A 43 11.39 -25.52 -16.35
N ASP A 44 11.38 -25.39 -17.68
CA ASP A 44 11.83 -24.20 -18.41
C ASP A 44 10.95 -22.97 -18.06
N THR A 45 9.66 -23.20 -17.80
CA THR A 45 8.72 -22.15 -17.34
C THR A 45 9.07 -21.68 -15.92
N ILE A 46 9.34 -22.60 -14.99
CA ILE A 46 9.74 -22.24 -13.62
C ILE A 46 11.06 -21.45 -13.63
N TYR A 47 12.06 -21.88 -14.43
CA TYR A 47 13.32 -21.15 -14.54
C TYR A 47 13.13 -19.74 -15.09
N SER A 48 12.28 -19.58 -16.11
CA SER A 48 11.97 -18.26 -16.67
C SER A 48 11.24 -17.36 -15.65
N MET A 49 10.30 -17.92 -14.88
CA MET A 49 9.62 -17.21 -13.78
C MET A 49 10.60 -16.76 -12.70
N THR A 50 11.49 -17.65 -12.26
CA THR A 50 12.53 -17.34 -11.29
C THR A 50 13.47 -16.24 -11.81
N GLY A 51 13.84 -16.28 -13.09
CA GLY A 51 14.64 -15.23 -13.74
C GLY A 51 13.97 -13.85 -13.70
N ILE A 52 12.67 -13.79 -13.99
CA ILE A 52 11.88 -12.54 -13.87
C ILE A 52 11.87 -12.04 -12.43
N LEU A 53 11.58 -12.93 -11.47
CA LEU A 53 11.53 -12.57 -10.05
C LEU A 53 12.90 -12.09 -9.53
N SER A 54 14.01 -12.67 -9.99
CA SER A 54 15.36 -12.21 -9.66
C SER A 54 15.61 -10.78 -10.15
N LYS A 55 15.23 -10.47 -11.39
CA LYS A 55 15.36 -9.08 -11.92
C LYS A 55 14.48 -8.10 -11.15
N LEU A 56 13.32 -8.56 -10.68
CA LEU A 56 12.42 -7.74 -9.87
C LEU A 56 13.04 -7.35 -8.52
N GLN A 57 13.94 -8.15 -7.95
CA GLN A 57 14.62 -7.83 -6.69
C GLN A 57 15.44 -6.53 -6.77
N ALA A 58 16.00 -6.20 -7.95
CA ALA A 58 16.71 -4.94 -8.16
C ALA A 58 15.81 -3.69 -8.04
N LEU A 59 14.48 -3.87 -8.16
CA LEU A 59 13.50 -2.80 -8.02
C LEU A 59 12.97 -2.66 -6.58
N ALA A 60 13.27 -3.62 -5.68
CA ALA A 60 12.66 -3.71 -4.37
C ALA A 60 12.89 -2.45 -3.52
N ASP A 61 14.14 -2.16 -3.16
CA ASP A 61 14.51 -0.97 -2.39
C ASP A 61 14.16 0.32 -3.11
N ARG A 62 14.38 0.34 -4.43
CA ARG A 62 14.13 1.51 -5.27
C ARG A 62 12.66 1.92 -5.23
N THR A 63 11.74 0.97 -5.25
CA THR A 63 10.29 1.24 -5.17
C THR A 63 9.96 2.03 -3.90
N ILE A 64 10.52 1.61 -2.76
CA ILE A 64 10.31 2.27 -1.48
C ILE A 64 10.99 3.65 -1.43
N LEU A 65 12.27 3.71 -1.80
CA LEU A 65 13.06 4.94 -1.67
C LEU A 65 12.56 6.05 -2.61
N LEU A 66 12.20 5.73 -3.85
CA LEU A 66 11.62 6.70 -4.77
C LEU A 66 10.23 7.17 -4.31
N GLY A 67 9.49 6.34 -3.58
CA GLY A 67 8.17 6.68 -3.04
C GLY A 67 8.20 7.48 -1.74
N GLU A 68 9.16 7.22 -0.84
CA GLU A 68 9.23 7.88 0.47
C GLU A 68 10.16 9.10 0.47
N VAL A 69 11.38 8.97 -0.07
CA VAL A 69 12.43 9.99 0.08
C VAL A 69 12.11 11.28 -0.70
N ARG A 70 11.36 11.14 -1.81
CA ARG A 70 10.82 12.29 -2.55
C ARG A 70 9.56 12.87 -1.91
N GLY A 71 8.93 12.16 -0.99
CA GLY A 71 7.75 12.61 -0.25
C GLY A 71 8.07 13.56 0.90
N ASP A 72 7.08 13.75 1.76
CA ASP A 72 7.08 14.64 2.92
C ASP A 72 7.17 13.89 4.26
N LEU A 73 7.13 12.55 4.28
CA LEU A 73 7.02 11.77 5.53
C LEU A 73 8.35 11.34 6.15
N VAL A 74 9.45 11.41 5.40
CA VAL A 74 10.79 11.09 5.89
C VAL A 74 11.76 12.26 5.67
N ASP A 75 12.81 12.33 6.47
CA ASP A 75 13.91 13.28 6.30
C ASP A 75 15.27 12.59 6.38
N MET A 76 16.29 13.25 5.85
CA MET A 76 17.64 12.72 5.70
C MET A 76 18.53 13.16 6.85
N THR A 77 19.28 12.22 7.42
CA THR A 77 20.31 12.54 8.41
C THR A 77 21.57 13.10 7.74
N ASN A 78 22.50 13.59 8.56
CA ASN A 78 23.82 13.97 8.10
C ASN A 78 24.72 12.77 7.68
N ILE A 79 24.28 11.52 7.89
CA ILE A 79 24.99 10.31 7.47
C ILE A 79 24.50 9.80 6.12
N ALA A 80 23.31 10.20 5.68
CA ALA A 80 22.75 9.82 4.39
C ALA A 80 23.74 10.04 3.23
N SER A 81 23.81 9.04 2.34
CA SER A 81 24.65 9.07 1.14
C SER A 81 24.29 10.25 0.22
N ASN A 82 25.21 10.63 -0.65
CA ASN A 82 24.95 11.69 -1.63
C ASN A 82 23.76 11.35 -2.54
N ASP A 83 23.69 10.10 -3.02
CA ASP A 83 22.62 9.64 -3.90
C ASP A 83 21.24 9.76 -3.25
N LEU A 84 21.15 9.42 -1.97
CA LEU A 84 19.90 9.51 -1.22
C LEU A 84 19.48 10.98 -0.97
N ARG A 85 20.44 11.87 -0.71
CA ARG A 85 20.19 13.30 -0.59
C ARG A 85 19.75 13.94 -1.90
N GLN A 86 20.36 13.53 -3.01
CA GLN A 86 19.98 13.98 -4.34
C GLN A 86 18.52 13.62 -4.66
N LEU A 87 18.05 12.42 -4.27
CA LEU A 87 16.63 12.07 -4.34
C LEU A 87 15.78 13.05 -3.53
N ALA A 88 16.13 13.26 -2.26
CA ALA A 88 15.38 14.12 -1.34
C ALA A 88 15.31 15.60 -1.79
N GLN A 89 16.30 16.04 -2.58
CA GLN A 89 16.46 17.41 -3.09
C GLN A 89 16.00 17.58 -4.54
N PHE A 90 15.49 16.53 -5.19
CA PHE A 90 15.13 16.52 -6.61
C PHE A 90 16.29 16.90 -7.54
N ASN A 91 17.51 16.54 -7.16
CA ASN A 91 18.74 16.84 -7.90
C ASN A 91 19.47 15.56 -8.33
N VAL A 92 18.72 14.66 -8.95
CA VAL A 92 19.16 13.31 -9.32
C VAL A 92 19.89 13.38 -10.65
N ASP A 93 21.12 12.90 -10.68
CA ASP A 93 21.92 12.75 -11.90
C ASP A 93 21.79 11.35 -12.50
N ASP A 94 22.39 11.13 -13.67
CA ASP A 94 22.34 9.85 -14.38
C ASP A 94 23.18 8.74 -13.69
N ASP A 95 24.10 9.10 -12.80
CA ASP A 95 25.01 8.17 -12.11
C ASP A 95 24.49 7.75 -10.73
N ASN A 96 23.43 8.40 -10.24
CA ASN A 96 22.75 8.08 -8.99
C ASN A 96 22.23 6.63 -9.00
N MET A 97 22.60 5.84 -7.98
CA MET A 97 22.28 4.40 -7.93
C MET A 97 20.76 4.09 -7.95
N TYR A 98 19.93 5.05 -7.57
CA TYR A 98 18.47 4.90 -7.56
C TYR A 98 17.83 5.35 -8.88
N ASN A 99 18.58 6.01 -9.77
CA ASN A 99 18.16 6.41 -11.12
C ASN A 99 18.60 5.38 -12.18
N ALA A 100 18.13 4.14 -12.05
CA ALA A 100 18.47 3.06 -12.97
C ALA A 100 17.24 2.57 -13.77
N PRO A 101 16.82 3.29 -14.81
CA PRO A 101 15.70 2.88 -15.67
C PRO A 101 15.97 1.54 -16.37
N ARG A 102 17.24 1.19 -16.59
CA ARG A 102 17.68 -0.08 -17.18
C ARG A 102 17.12 -1.31 -16.44
N ASP A 103 17.06 -1.28 -15.12
CA ASP A 103 16.60 -2.43 -14.34
C ASP A 103 15.11 -2.72 -14.59
N TYR A 104 14.30 -1.68 -14.79
CA TYR A 104 12.90 -1.83 -15.18
C TYR A 104 12.79 -2.51 -16.55
N TYR A 105 13.60 -2.07 -17.52
CA TYR A 105 13.64 -2.69 -18.84
C TYR A 105 14.19 -4.11 -18.81
N ALA A 106 15.08 -4.46 -17.87
CA ALA A 106 15.53 -5.83 -17.68
C ALA A 106 14.36 -6.73 -17.25
N VAL A 107 13.52 -6.30 -16.29
CA VAL A 107 12.30 -7.04 -15.92
C VAL A 107 11.35 -7.14 -17.13
N ILE A 108 11.06 -6.01 -17.78
CA ILE A 108 10.16 -5.95 -18.95
C ILE A 108 10.62 -6.90 -20.06
N ASN A 109 11.91 -6.92 -20.38
CA ASN A 109 12.44 -7.76 -21.45
C ASN A 109 12.31 -9.25 -21.12
N ASN A 110 12.55 -9.63 -19.86
CA ASN A 110 12.35 -11.01 -19.42
C ASN A 110 10.87 -11.40 -19.46
N CYS A 111 9.96 -10.48 -19.12
CA CYS A 111 8.53 -10.70 -19.30
C CYS A 111 8.15 -10.85 -20.78
N ASN A 112 8.68 -10.00 -21.67
CA ASN A 112 8.42 -10.06 -23.12
C ASN A 112 8.94 -11.38 -23.70
N TYR A 113 10.12 -11.82 -23.31
CA TYR A 113 10.69 -13.10 -23.71
C TYR A 113 9.78 -14.27 -23.29
N PHE A 114 9.36 -14.31 -22.03
CA PHE A 114 8.44 -15.35 -21.55
C PHE A 114 7.12 -15.36 -22.32
N ILE A 115 6.50 -14.19 -22.49
CA ILE A 115 5.21 -14.02 -23.17
C ILE A 115 5.30 -14.47 -24.63
N ALA A 116 6.43 -14.23 -25.31
CA ALA A 116 6.62 -14.58 -26.71
C ALA A 116 6.83 -16.10 -26.94
N HIS A 117 7.42 -16.80 -25.97
CA HIS A 117 7.87 -18.19 -26.16
C HIS A 117 7.05 -19.24 -25.40
N VAL A 118 6.17 -18.83 -24.47
CA VAL A 118 5.33 -19.76 -23.69
C VAL A 118 4.19 -20.36 -24.52
N ASP A 119 4.04 -21.68 -24.50
CA ASP A 119 2.92 -22.36 -25.16
C ASP A 119 1.63 -22.26 -24.34
N THR A 120 0.89 -21.16 -24.53
CA THR A 120 -0.41 -20.94 -23.87
C THR A 120 -1.49 -21.95 -24.27
N ALA A 121 -1.29 -22.74 -25.33
CA ALA A 121 -2.23 -23.78 -25.75
C ALA A 121 -1.94 -25.14 -25.10
N MET A 122 -0.80 -25.29 -24.41
CA MET A 122 -0.40 -26.53 -23.75
C MET A 122 -1.38 -26.90 -22.63
N LYS A 123 -1.86 -28.14 -22.65
CA LYS A 123 -2.81 -28.67 -21.67
C LYS A 123 -2.31 -29.94 -21.02
N ASN A 124 -2.67 -30.13 -19.76
CA ASN A 124 -2.42 -31.37 -19.03
C ASN A 124 -3.46 -32.46 -19.42
N ASN A 125 -3.28 -33.67 -18.87
CA ASN A 125 -4.19 -34.80 -19.09
C ASN A 125 -5.64 -34.56 -18.59
N ARG A 126 -5.89 -33.49 -17.84
CA ARG A 126 -7.21 -33.04 -17.36
C ARG A 126 -7.82 -31.95 -18.26
N ASN A 127 -7.20 -31.65 -19.41
CA ASN A 127 -7.60 -30.59 -20.35
C ASN A 127 -7.53 -29.17 -19.74
N GLU A 128 -6.70 -28.98 -18.70
CA GLU A 128 -6.42 -27.68 -18.09
C GLU A 128 -5.16 -27.08 -18.72
N TYR A 129 -5.19 -25.77 -19.01
CA TYR A 129 -4.02 -25.06 -19.53
C TYR A 129 -2.91 -25.02 -18.48
N ILE A 130 -1.70 -25.40 -18.87
CA ILE A 130 -0.58 -25.56 -17.93
C ILE A 130 0.00 -24.19 -17.54
N PHE A 131 0.25 -23.30 -18.52
CA PHE A 131 1.04 -22.09 -18.30
C PHE A 131 0.24 -20.80 -18.19
N MET A 132 -1.09 -20.87 -18.24
CA MET A 132 -1.91 -19.65 -18.28
C MET A 132 -1.86 -18.86 -16.96
N ARG A 133 -1.55 -19.52 -15.83
CA ARG A 133 -1.37 -18.84 -14.54
C ARG A 133 -0.08 -18.03 -14.53
N GLU A 134 1.01 -18.63 -14.99
CA GLU A 134 2.30 -17.97 -15.17
C GLU A 134 2.21 -16.84 -16.19
N TYR A 135 1.56 -17.08 -17.33
CA TYR A 135 1.31 -16.06 -18.35
C TYR A 135 0.57 -14.83 -17.80
N ALA A 136 -0.50 -15.06 -17.03
CA ALA A 136 -1.24 -14.00 -16.37
C ALA A 136 -0.37 -13.24 -15.34
N ALA A 137 0.40 -13.96 -14.53
CA ALA A 137 1.30 -13.37 -13.54
C ALA A 137 2.42 -12.53 -14.19
N VAL A 138 3.03 -13.01 -15.28
CA VAL A 138 4.07 -12.28 -16.02
C VAL A 138 3.52 -11.02 -16.66
N LYS A 139 2.31 -11.07 -17.24
CA LYS A 139 1.64 -9.88 -17.74
C LYS A 139 1.37 -8.86 -16.64
N ALA A 140 0.96 -9.30 -15.45
CA ALA A 140 0.76 -8.43 -14.30
C ALA A 140 2.07 -7.77 -13.83
N ILE A 141 3.17 -8.55 -13.73
CA ILE A 141 4.51 -8.03 -13.40
C ILE A 141 4.96 -6.99 -14.43
N ARG A 142 4.78 -7.27 -15.73
CA ARG A 142 5.12 -6.32 -16.80
C ARG A 142 4.33 -5.01 -16.68
N ALA A 143 3.02 -5.11 -16.48
CA ALA A 143 2.15 -3.94 -16.31
C ALA A 143 2.52 -3.11 -15.08
N TRP A 144 2.75 -3.76 -13.93
CA TRP A 144 3.20 -3.10 -12.71
C TRP A 144 4.55 -2.42 -12.91
N THR A 145 5.50 -3.09 -13.55
CA THR A 145 6.84 -2.55 -13.81
C THR A 145 6.79 -1.32 -14.71
N TYR A 146 5.98 -1.34 -15.78
CA TYR A 146 5.76 -0.18 -16.62
C TYR A 146 5.06 0.96 -15.88
N LEU A 147 4.10 0.66 -15.01
CA LEU A 147 3.46 1.68 -14.17
C LEU A 147 4.50 2.35 -13.25
N GLN A 148 5.33 1.57 -12.54
CA GLN A 148 6.41 2.14 -11.72
C GLN A 148 7.37 2.99 -12.57
N LEU A 149 7.73 2.51 -13.75
CA LEU A 149 8.63 3.21 -14.66
C LEU A 149 8.01 4.56 -15.12
N VAL A 150 6.79 4.57 -15.63
CA VAL A 150 6.17 5.81 -16.13
C VAL A 150 5.87 6.80 -15.02
N LEU A 151 5.55 6.34 -13.79
CA LEU A 151 5.39 7.23 -12.63
C LEU A 151 6.69 7.93 -12.23
N ASN A 152 7.84 7.32 -12.52
CA ASN A 152 9.15 7.86 -12.19
C ASN A 152 9.73 8.76 -13.28
N TYR A 153 9.45 8.48 -14.55
CA TYR A 153 10.09 9.15 -15.70
C TYR A 153 9.11 9.90 -16.63
N GLY A 154 7.81 9.83 -16.37
CA GLY A 154 6.75 10.60 -17.05
C GLY A 154 6.36 10.06 -18.42
N SER A 155 7.30 10.02 -19.36
CA SER A 155 7.13 9.43 -20.69
C SER A 155 8.29 8.50 -20.97
N VAL A 156 8.03 7.28 -21.45
CA VAL A 156 9.03 6.20 -21.52
C VAL A 156 8.93 5.39 -22.82
N PRO A 157 10.06 4.90 -23.39
CA PRO A 157 10.04 3.94 -24.48
C PRO A 157 9.15 2.74 -24.18
N PHE A 158 8.27 2.39 -25.11
CA PHE A 158 7.28 1.34 -24.96
C PHE A 158 7.59 0.17 -25.88
N VAL A 159 7.93 -0.98 -25.27
CA VAL A 159 8.38 -2.19 -25.96
C VAL A 159 7.67 -3.43 -25.40
N THR A 160 7.05 -4.20 -26.30
CA THR A 160 6.28 -5.41 -25.96
C THR A 160 6.91 -6.68 -26.50
N ASP A 161 7.81 -6.56 -27.47
CA ASP A 161 8.56 -7.66 -28.05
C ASP A 161 9.90 -7.85 -27.31
N PRO A 162 10.46 -9.07 -27.28
CA PRO A 162 11.76 -9.30 -26.68
C PRO A 162 12.88 -8.60 -27.48
N ILE A 163 13.77 -7.93 -26.77
CA ILE A 163 15.03 -7.37 -27.26
C ILE A 163 16.12 -8.40 -27.02
N LEU A 164 16.72 -8.93 -28.09
CA LEU A 164 17.70 -10.03 -28.03
C LEU A 164 19.11 -9.56 -28.41
N THR A 165 19.21 -8.46 -29.13
CA THR A 165 20.48 -7.92 -29.64
C THR A 165 20.77 -6.52 -29.09
N LYS A 166 22.03 -6.12 -29.16
CA LYS A 166 22.44 -4.76 -28.79
C LYS A 166 21.82 -3.73 -29.72
N GLU A 167 21.80 -4.03 -31.02
CA GLU A 167 21.25 -3.17 -32.07
C GLU A 167 19.76 -2.89 -31.83
N GLU A 168 18.99 -3.90 -31.43
CA GLU A 168 17.57 -3.72 -31.06
C GLU A 168 17.42 -2.80 -29.85
N SER A 169 18.29 -2.90 -28.84
CA SER A 169 18.24 -2.06 -27.63
C SER A 169 18.51 -0.57 -27.88
N GLU A 170 19.14 -0.25 -29.02
CA GLU A 170 19.47 1.11 -29.46
C GLU A 170 18.43 1.68 -30.45
N LEU A 171 17.38 0.91 -30.80
CA LEU A 171 16.30 1.38 -31.67
C LEU A 171 15.47 2.49 -31.01
N ASN A 172 14.87 3.32 -31.85
CA ASN A 172 13.95 4.36 -31.41
C ASN A 172 12.52 3.82 -31.30
N TYR A 173 12.12 3.47 -30.09
CA TYR A 173 10.78 2.96 -29.78
C TYR A 173 9.77 4.09 -29.55
N PRO A 174 8.47 3.85 -29.83
CA PRO A 174 7.42 4.81 -29.46
C PRO A 174 7.45 5.07 -27.95
N ARG A 175 7.13 6.29 -27.53
CA ARG A 175 7.09 6.65 -26.11
C ARG A 175 5.66 6.77 -25.63
N TYR A 176 5.35 6.13 -24.51
CA TYR A 176 4.05 6.22 -23.86
C TYR A 176 4.17 7.04 -22.59
N ASP A 177 3.21 7.91 -22.37
CA ASP A 177 2.99 8.61 -21.10
C ASP A 177 2.08 7.79 -20.18
N LEU A 178 1.79 8.31 -18.99
CA LEU A 178 1.01 7.60 -17.98
C LEU A 178 -0.39 7.16 -18.49
N PRO A 179 -1.22 8.03 -19.11
CA PRO A 179 -2.49 7.60 -19.71
C PRO A 179 -2.34 6.48 -20.74
N ALA A 180 -1.37 6.59 -21.67
CA ALA A 180 -1.17 5.59 -22.72
C ALA A 180 -0.71 4.24 -22.15
N VAL A 181 0.19 4.25 -21.15
CA VAL A 181 0.59 3.03 -20.42
C VAL A 181 -0.61 2.40 -19.72
N CYS A 182 -1.41 3.19 -19.01
CA CYS A 182 -2.60 2.70 -18.32
C CYS A 182 -3.60 2.05 -19.29
N GLU A 183 -3.95 2.74 -20.38
CA GLU A 183 -4.92 2.24 -21.36
C GLU A 183 -4.46 0.94 -22.02
N TYR A 184 -3.18 0.86 -22.42
CA TYR A 184 -2.63 -0.36 -22.99
C TYR A 184 -2.77 -1.55 -22.05
N PHE A 185 -2.31 -1.42 -20.79
CA PHE A 185 -2.31 -2.55 -19.86
C PHE A 185 -3.68 -2.87 -19.30
N ILE A 186 -4.61 -1.92 -19.25
CA ILE A 186 -6.02 -2.20 -18.98
C ILE A 186 -6.55 -3.20 -20.02
N ASN A 187 -6.33 -2.92 -21.30
CA ASN A 187 -6.77 -3.79 -22.39
C ASN A 187 -6.02 -5.14 -22.42
N ASP A 188 -4.73 -5.15 -22.06
CA ASP A 188 -3.90 -6.37 -22.05
C ASP A 188 -4.28 -7.36 -20.93
N LEU A 189 -4.67 -6.84 -19.75
CA LEU A 189 -4.95 -7.64 -18.56
C LEU A 189 -6.43 -7.99 -18.38
N LEU A 190 -7.34 -7.12 -18.81
CA LEU A 190 -8.78 -7.27 -18.58
C LEU A 190 -9.34 -8.66 -19.04
N PRO A 191 -8.99 -9.18 -20.23
CA PRO A 191 -9.48 -10.47 -20.70
C PRO A 191 -9.05 -11.68 -19.84
N LEU A 192 -8.00 -11.53 -19.02
CA LEU A 192 -7.49 -12.60 -18.19
C LEU A 192 -8.23 -12.74 -16.85
N THR A 193 -8.93 -11.68 -16.42
CA THR A 193 -9.46 -11.58 -15.06
C THR A 193 -10.55 -12.59 -14.73
N GLU A 194 -11.39 -12.95 -15.70
CA GLU A 194 -12.51 -13.88 -15.48
C GLU A 194 -12.05 -15.26 -15.01
N LYS A 195 -10.93 -15.75 -15.58
CA LYS A 195 -10.41 -17.10 -15.28
C LYS A 195 -9.19 -17.09 -14.37
N TYR A 196 -8.30 -16.11 -14.53
CA TYR A 196 -7.00 -16.08 -13.86
C TYR A 196 -6.90 -14.93 -12.83
N GLY A 197 -7.99 -14.20 -12.56
CA GLY A 197 -8.02 -13.17 -11.52
C GLY A 197 -7.84 -13.70 -10.09
N ARG A 198 -8.08 -15.01 -9.89
CA ARG A 198 -8.05 -15.69 -8.58
C ARG A 198 -6.95 -16.76 -8.48
N GLU A 199 -6.30 -17.07 -9.60
CA GLU A 199 -5.32 -18.14 -9.67
C GLU A 199 -3.90 -17.56 -9.72
N TYR A 200 -3.01 -18.10 -8.90
CA TYR A 200 -1.60 -17.74 -8.91
C TYR A 200 -0.76 -18.97 -9.21
N PRO A 201 0.43 -18.80 -9.82
CA PRO A 201 1.43 -19.84 -9.76
C PRO A 201 1.67 -20.21 -8.29
N ASN A 202 1.66 -21.49 -7.99
CA ASN A 202 1.86 -21.99 -6.63
C ASN A 202 2.98 -23.02 -6.65
N TYR A 203 4.14 -22.58 -6.21
CA TYR A 203 5.36 -23.38 -6.10
C TYR A 203 5.61 -23.82 -4.65
N GLY A 204 4.60 -23.71 -3.78
CA GLY A 204 4.71 -24.00 -2.36
C GLY A 204 5.50 -22.94 -1.61
N THR A 205 6.24 -23.38 -0.60
CA THR A 205 7.09 -22.53 0.24
C THR A 205 8.53 -22.54 -0.29
N ILE A 206 9.08 -21.36 -0.55
CA ILE A 206 10.46 -21.15 -0.97
C ILE A 206 11.20 -20.49 0.19
N ARG A 207 12.11 -21.24 0.84
CA ARG A 207 12.95 -20.78 1.98
C ARG A 207 12.17 -20.02 3.06
N ASN A 208 11.06 -20.62 3.49
CA ASN A 208 10.09 -20.12 4.48
C ASN A 208 9.15 -19.01 4.02
N THR A 209 9.20 -18.60 2.75
CA THR A 209 8.27 -17.63 2.17
C THR A 209 7.30 -18.32 1.23
N ASP A 210 6.01 -18.01 1.34
CA ASP A 210 4.99 -18.58 0.46
C ASP A 210 5.07 -17.96 -0.94
N SER A 211 5.23 -18.79 -1.97
CA SER A 211 5.37 -18.32 -3.36
C SER A 211 4.17 -17.51 -3.86
N ARG A 212 2.98 -17.66 -3.25
CA ARG A 212 1.79 -16.88 -3.60
C ARG A 212 1.99 -15.37 -3.38
N PHE A 213 2.90 -14.97 -2.50
CA PHE A 213 3.20 -13.57 -2.27
C PHE A 213 4.10 -12.93 -3.33
N PHE A 214 4.67 -13.71 -4.26
CA PHE A 214 5.62 -13.17 -5.25
C PHE A 214 4.94 -12.56 -6.48
N TYR A 215 3.62 -12.66 -6.56
CA TYR A 215 2.83 -12.27 -7.71
C TYR A 215 1.94 -11.07 -7.41
N PHE A 216 1.63 -10.33 -8.47
CA PHE A 216 0.83 -9.11 -8.42
C PHE A 216 -0.60 -9.47 -8.85
N PRO A 217 -1.61 -9.38 -7.96
CA PRO A 217 -2.98 -9.71 -8.31
C PRO A 217 -3.50 -8.86 -9.47
N LEU A 218 -4.03 -9.52 -10.51
CA LEU A 218 -4.54 -8.84 -11.71
C LEU A 218 -5.55 -7.73 -11.37
N ASN A 219 -6.48 -8.02 -10.45
CA ASN A 219 -7.49 -7.06 -10.04
C ASN A 219 -6.90 -5.86 -9.27
N ILE A 220 -5.84 -6.04 -8.47
CA ILE A 220 -5.17 -4.89 -7.82
C ILE A 220 -4.43 -4.05 -8.85
N VAL A 221 -3.64 -4.67 -9.74
CA VAL A 221 -2.89 -3.96 -10.78
C VAL A 221 -3.85 -3.21 -11.72
N LEU A 222 -4.95 -3.83 -12.14
CA LEU A 222 -6.00 -3.16 -12.90
C LEU A 222 -6.64 -2.01 -12.14
N GLY A 223 -6.92 -2.18 -10.84
CA GLY A 223 -7.41 -1.12 -9.98
C GLY A 223 -6.47 0.10 -9.99
N ASP A 224 -5.17 -0.14 -9.83
CA ASP A 224 -4.15 0.92 -9.88
C ASP A 224 -4.08 1.59 -11.26
N LEU A 225 -4.09 0.82 -12.34
CA LEU A 225 -4.08 1.37 -13.71
C LEU A 225 -5.31 2.24 -13.97
N TYR A 226 -6.50 1.80 -13.56
CA TYR A 226 -7.73 2.58 -13.66
C TYR A 226 -7.70 3.83 -12.78
N LEU A 227 -7.20 3.71 -11.54
CA LEU A 227 -7.10 4.85 -10.62
C LEU A 227 -6.16 5.93 -11.17
N TRP A 228 -5.02 5.55 -11.76
CA TRP A 228 -4.10 6.47 -12.42
C TRP A 228 -4.65 7.05 -13.72
N ALA A 229 -5.35 6.26 -14.54
CA ALA A 229 -6.03 6.74 -15.73
C ALA A 229 -7.11 7.79 -15.37
N GLY A 230 -7.93 7.51 -14.35
CA GLY A 230 -8.91 8.45 -13.81
C GLY A 230 -8.26 9.74 -13.33
N SER A 231 -7.15 9.63 -12.59
CA SER A 231 -6.42 10.81 -12.06
C SER A 231 -5.80 11.68 -13.14
N SER A 232 -5.37 11.07 -14.25
CA SER A 232 -4.75 11.80 -15.35
C SER A 232 -5.78 12.43 -16.30
N THR A 233 -6.97 11.84 -16.40
CA THR A 233 -8.00 12.23 -17.38
C THR A 233 -9.20 12.96 -16.76
N GLY A 234 -9.41 12.85 -15.45
CA GLY A 234 -10.61 13.30 -14.76
C GLY A 234 -11.87 12.46 -15.04
N ASN A 235 -11.74 11.32 -15.73
CA ASN A 235 -12.90 10.50 -16.11
C ASN A 235 -13.38 9.63 -14.93
N LYS A 236 -14.60 9.93 -14.46
CA LYS A 236 -15.24 9.21 -13.35
C LYS A 236 -15.48 7.72 -13.61
N GLU A 237 -15.62 7.30 -14.86
CA GLU A 237 -15.83 5.89 -15.18
C GLU A 237 -14.60 5.05 -14.84
N TYR A 238 -13.39 5.58 -15.03
CA TYR A 238 -12.19 4.88 -14.59
C TYR A 238 -12.16 4.69 -13.07
N TYR A 239 -12.65 5.64 -12.29
CA TYR A 239 -12.76 5.46 -10.84
C TYR A 239 -13.81 4.40 -10.46
N LYS A 240 -14.96 4.33 -11.15
CA LYS A 240 -15.93 3.25 -10.96
C LYS A 240 -15.30 1.89 -11.26
N GLN A 241 -14.58 1.77 -12.37
CA GLN A 241 -13.86 0.54 -12.71
C GLN A 241 -12.77 0.20 -11.69
N ALA A 242 -12.00 1.19 -11.20
CA ALA A 242 -11.00 0.96 -10.16
C ALA A 242 -11.64 0.39 -8.88
N ALA A 243 -12.74 1.00 -8.41
CA ALA A 243 -13.47 0.54 -7.24
C ALA A 243 -13.95 -0.92 -7.41
N LEU A 244 -14.54 -1.25 -8.56
CA LEU A 244 -14.97 -2.62 -8.87
C LEU A 244 -13.79 -3.61 -8.88
N ARG A 245 -12.61 -3.20 -9.33
CA ARG A 245 -11.43 -4.07 -9.37
C ARG A 245 -10.87 -4.34 -7.98
N TYR A 246 -10.72 -3.33 -7.14
CA TYR A 246 -10.30 -3.53 -5.75
C TYR A 246 -11.32 -4.37 -4.98
N TYR A 247 -12.62 -4.11 -5.16
CA TYR A 247 -13.69 -4.91 -4.58
C TYR A 247 -13.61 -6.37 -5.03
N LYS A 248 -13.49 -6.65 -6.34
CA LYS A 248 -13.36 -8.02 -6.86
C LYS A 248 -12.22 -8.78 -6.20
N TYR A 249 -11.06 -8.13 -6.03
CA TYR A 249 -9.96 -8.75 -5.31
C TYR A 249 -10.35 -9.09 -3.85
N ILE A 250 -10.94 -8.15 -3.12
CA ILE A 250 -11.37 -8.34 -1.73
C ILE A 250 -12.40 -9.48 -1.63
N SER A 251 -13.42 -9.48 -2.46
CA SER A 251 -14.52 -10.46 -2.41
C SER A 251 -14.09 -11.86 -2.85
N GLU A 252 -13.08 -11.96 -3.71
CA GLU A 252 -12.68 -13.23 -4.34
C GLU A 252 -11.38 -13.83 -3.78
N ARG A 253 -10.60 -13.08 -2.98
CA ARG A 253 -9.26 -13.52 -2.51
C ARG A 253 -9.26 -14.92 -1.92
N ASN A 254 -10.28 -15.23 -1.12
CA ASN A 254 -10.40 -16.50 -0.39
C ASN A 254 -11.39 -17.48 -1.06
N GLY A 255 -11.77 -17.23 -2.32
CA GLY A 255 -12.73 -18.02 -3.09
C GLY A 255 -14.19 -17.61 -2.87
N ASP A 256 -15.11 -18.33 -3.50
CA ASP A 256 -16.54 -18.06 -3.38
C ASP A 256 -17.01 -18.27 -1.94
N ASN A 257 -17.99 -17.47 -1.50
CA ASN A 257 -18.53 -17.54 -0.15
C ASN A 257 -17.51 -17.31 0.99
N SER A 258 -16.46 -16.53 0.73
CA SER A 258 -15.43 -16.19 1.71
C SER A 258 -15.55 -14.77 2.25
N THR A 259 -14.57 -14.36 3.08
CA THR A 259 -14.45 -13.03 3.68
C THR A 259 -13.00 -12.58 3.60
N TYR A 260 -12.76 -11.28 3.38
CA TYR A 260 -11.44 -10.67 3.55
C TYR A 260 -11.59 -9.29 4.20
N ALA A 261 -12.07 -9.29 5.44
CA ALA A 261 -12.40 -8.08 6.21
C ALA A 261 -11.16 -7.25 6.56
N THR A 262 -11.38 -5.96 6.85
CA THR A 262 -10.32 -5.02 7.30
C THR A 262 -9.57 -5.52 8.54
N GLY A 263 -10.18 -6.40 9.33
CA GLY A 263 -9.55 -7.06 10.48
C GLY A 263 -9.60 -6.18 11.73
N THR A 264 -9.11 -6.73 12.85
CA THR A 264 -9.22 -6.10 14.18
C THR A 264 -7.87 -5.74 14.81
N ASN A 265 -6.81 -5.72 13.99
CA ASN A 265 -5.47 -5.36 14.45
C ASN A 265 -5.40 -3.84 14.68
N ILE A 266 -5.05 -3.43 15.89
CA ILE A 266 -5.16 -2.06 16.39
C ILE A 266 -4.09 -1.81 17.45
N ILE A 267 -3.66 -0.56 17.59
CA ILE A 267 -2.98 -0.08 18.78
C ILE A 267 -3.91 0.84 19.58
N TYR A 268 -4.02 0.60 20.88
CA TYR A 268 -4.99 1.29 21.73
C TYR A 268 -4.48 1.48 23.16
N TRP A 269 -5.08 2.41 23.89
CA TRP A 269 -4.79 2.61 25.31
C TRP A 269 -5.38 1.51 26.17
N SER A 270 -4.63 1.04 27.17
CA SER A 270 -5.12 0.01 28.10
C SER A 270 -6.39 0.47 28.83
N THR A 271 -7.38 -0.41 28.95
CA THR A 271 -8.67 -0.11 29.61
C THR A 271 -8.46 0.31 31.07
N GLY A 272 -9.15 1.38 31.49
CA GLY A 272 -9.05 1.95 32.84
C GLY A 272 -7.89 2.94 33.06
N SER A 273 -7.05 3.19 32.06
CA SER A 273 -6.06 4.28 32.13
C SER A 273 -6.75 5.63 31.88
N THR A 274 -7.12 6.34 32.94
CA THR A 274 -7.40 7.79 32.87
C THR A 274 -6.12 8.62 32.76
N THR A 275 -4.96 7.95 32.81
CA THR A 275 -3.63 8.54 32.91
C THR A 275 -2.85 8.53 31.59
N TRP A 276 -3.33 7.83 30.55
CA TRP A 276 -2.68 7.77 29.22
C TRP A 276 -1.22 7.32 29.29
N THR A 277 -0.96 6.27 30.07
CA THR A 277 0.41 5.83 30.40
C THR A 277 0.83 4.53 29.72
N ASN A 278 -0.10 3.74 29.20
CA ASN A 278 0.22 2.42 28.64
C ASN A 278 -0.67 2.05 27.45
N THR A 279 -0.05 1.50 26.40
CA THR A 279 -0.68 1.05 25.16
C THR A 279 -0.64 -0.47 25.05
N ILE A 280 -1.56 -1.03 24.26
CA ILE A 280 -1.57 -2.43 23.83
C ILE A 280 -1.53 -2.41 22.31
N ASP A 281 -0.58 -3.14 21.74
CA ASP A 281 -0.32 -3.19 20.31
C ASP A 281 -0.55 -4.60 19.76
N SER A 282 -1.60 -4.78 18.96
CA SER A 282 -1.78 -5.95 18.10
C SER A 282 -1.58 -5.61 16.61
N TRP A 283 -1.32 -4.34 16.29
CA TRP A 283 -1.17 -3.85 14.93
C TRP A 283 0.20 -4.21 14.35
N THR A 284 1.29 -3.85 15.02
CA THR A 284 2.64 -3.96 14.43
C THR A 284 3.01 -5.40 14.09
N ALA A 285 2.83 -6.32 15.04
CA ALA A 285 3.22 -7.72 14.87
C ALA A 285 2.45 -8.44 13.76
N ASN A 286 1.13 -8.24 13.73
CA ASN A 286 0.28 -8.94 12.77
C ASN A 286 0.30 -8.30 11.37
N THR A 287 0.86 -7.11 11.24
CA THR A 287 0.90 -6.35 9.98
C THR A 287 2.26 -6.47 9.27
N PHE A 288 3.37 -6.40 10.00
CA PHE A 288 4.71 -6.29 9.39
C PHE A 288 5.65 -7.45 9.69
N MET A 289 5.40 -8.22 10.76
CA MET A 289 6.32 -9.30 11.18
C MET A 289 5.90 -10.69 10.69
N ILE A 290 4.68 -10.83 10.15
CA ILE A 290 4.13 -12.12 9.69
C ILE A 290 4.14 -12.18 8.16
N GLU A 291 4.97 -13.07 7.63
CA GLU A 291 5.08 -13.36 6.18
C GLU A 291 4.56 -14.76 5.83
N GLY A 292 3.70 -15.31 6.69
CA GLY A 292 3.00 -16.57 6.46
C GLY A 292 1.64 -16.35 5.80
N TYR A 293 1.29 -17.22 4.84
CA TYR A 293 -0.03 -17.16 4.22
C TYR A 293 -1.13 -17.59 5.19
N SER A 294 -2.16 -16.77 5.29
CA SER A 294 -3.45 -17.10 5.90
C SER A 294 -4.57 -16.40 5.15
N ASN A 295 -5.82 -16.85 5.32
CA ASN A 295 -6.97 -16.21 4.67
C ASN A 295 -7.17 -14.75 5.13
N ASP A 296 -6.74 -14.42 6.35
CA ASP A 296 -6.86 -13.07 6.91
C ASP A 296 -5.57 -12.24 6.82
N SER A 297 -4.54 -12.78 6.18
CA SER A 297 -3.21 -12.19 6.06
C SER A 297 -3.27 -10.74 5.57
N GLU A 298 -2.49 -9.89 6.24
CA GLU A 298 -2.32 -8.49 5.85
C GLU A 298 -1.53 -8.38 4.54
N LEU A 299 -0.47 -9.18 4.41
CA LEU A 299 0.41 -9.19 3.24
C LEU A 299 -0.27 -9.83 2.04
N ILE A 300 -0.14 -9.19 0.87
CA ILE A 300 -0.69 -9.66 -0.41
C ILE A 300 0.43 -9.96 -1.40
N THR A 301 1.35 -9.02 -1.57
CA THR A 301 2.48 -9.15 -2.49
C THR A 301 3.74 -8.61 -1.84
N MET A 302 4.84 -9.34 -2.00
CA MET A 302 6.18 -8.90 -1.60
C MET A 302 7.20 -9.25 -2.69
N ILE A 303 8.29 -8.49 -2.74
CA ILE A 303 9.50 -8.87 -3.47
C ILE A 303 10.44 -9.55 -2.46
N PRO A 304 10.71 -10.86 -2.60
CA PRO A 304 11.59 -11.56 -1.67
C PRO A 304 13.03 -11.12 -1.90
N CYS A 305 13.78 -10.84 -0.82
CA CYS A 305 15.17 -10.41 -0.88
C CYS A 305 16.12 -11.40 -0.20
N ASP A 306 17.40 -11.32 -0.56
CA ASP A 306 18.44 -12.22 -0.03
C ASP A 306 18.68 -12.06 1.46
N SER A 307 19.05 -13.17 2.10
CA SER A 307 19.23 -13.20 3.56
C SER A 307 20.52 -12.55 4.01
N ILE A 308 21.54 -12.55 3.14
CA ILE A 308 22.87 -11.98 3.40
C ILE A 308 23.31 -11.09 2.25
N ARG A 309 24.10 -10.05 2.57
CA ARG A 309 24.57 -9.05 1.61
C ARG A 309 25.46 -9.64 0.50
N ALA A 310 26.15 -10.75 0.77
CA ALA A 310 27.04 -11.41 -0.18
C ALA A 310 26.29 -12.06 -1.36
N GLU A 311 24.98 -12.29 -1.24
CA GLU A 311 24.14 -12.93 -2.27
C GLU A 311 23.63 -11.93 -3.33
N GLY A 312 23.90 -10.61 -3.15
CA GLY A 312 23.71 -9.59 -4.18
C GLY A 312 22.42 -8.78 -4.09
N ASN A 313 21.25 -9.41 -3.84
CA ASN A 313 19.94 -8.74 -3.79
C ASN A 313 19.40 -8.58 -2.36
N TYR A 314 20.29 -8.28 -1.42
CA TYR A 314 19.93 -7.95 -0.05
C TYR A 314 19.31 -6.55 0.02
N SER A 315 18.15 -6.42 0.69
CA SER A 315 17.51 -5.13 0.91
C SER A 315 18.24 -4.30 1.98
N GLU A 316 18.73 -3.13 1.59
CA GLU A 316 19.37 -2.14 2.45
C GLU A 316 18.37 -1.30 3.24
N LEU A 317 17.07 -1.40 2.99
CA LEU A 317 16.05 -0.62 3.71
C LEU A 317 16.18 -0.75 5.23
N ARG A 318 16.44 -1.97 5.73
CA ARG A 318 16.69 -2.19 7.16
C ARG A 318 17.88 -1.40 7.71
N ASN A 319 18.92 -1.21 6.91
CA ASN A 319 20.10 -0.44 7.31
C ASN A 319 19.92 1.06 7.05
N LEU A 320 19.06 1.46 6.12
CA LEU A 320 18.78 2.87 5.85
C LEU A 320 17.87 3.48 6.92
N PHE A 321 16.86 2.71 7.36
CA PHE A 321 15.85 3.15 8.32
C PHE A 321 16.13 2.76 9.77
N ASN A 322 16.90 1.69 10.05
CA ASN A 322 17.10 1.20 11.41
C ASN A 322 18.56 1.24 11.84
N SER A 323 18.80 1.48 13.13
CA SER A 323 20.12 1.43 13.76
C SER A 323 20.52 -0.03 13.93
N ARG A 324 21.55 -0.48 13.22
CA ARG A 324 22.03 -1.86 13.26
C ARG A 324 23.55 -1.88 13.38
N GLU A 325 24.11 -3.02 13.77
CA GLU A 325 25.56 -3.16 13.86
C GLU A 325 26.22 -2.90 12.49
N GLU A 326 25.56 -3.33 11.41
CA GLU A 326 26.01 -3.20 10.03
C GLU A 326 26.16 -1.75 9.54
N ASN A 327 25.49 -0.78 10.18
CA ASN A 327 25.61 0.65 9.88
C ASN A 327 26.22 1.46 11.04
N ASN A 328 26.89 0.80 11.99
CA ASN A 328 27.42 1.41 13.21
C ASN A 328 26.36 2.20 13.99
N TYR A 329 25.12 1.70 14.02
CA TYR A 329 23.96 2.32 14.64
C TYR A 329 23.63 3.73 14.11
N LYS A 330 24.03 4.03 12.86
CA LYS A 330 23.75 5.33 12.22
C LYS A 330 22.74 5.17 11.09
N VAL A 331 21.57 5.76 11.28
CA VAL A 331 20.48 5.76 10.28
C VAL A 331 20.65 6.86 9.25
N SER A 332 20.20 6.58 8.03
CA SER A 332 20.18 7.56 6.92
C SER A 332 18.84 8.27 6.83
N ILE A 333 17.75 7.59 7.21
CA ILE A 333 16.37 8.06 7.03
C ILE A 333 15.66 8.05 8.38
N VAL A 334 14.99 9.15 8.70
CA VAL A 334 14.24 9.35 9.96
C VAL A 334 12.81 9.84 9.67
N PRO A 335 11.85 9.65 10.59
CA PRO A 335 10.54 10.28 10.50
C PRO A 335 10.67 11.81 10.37
N SER A 336 10.00 12.36 9.38
CA SER A 336 9.93 13.81 9.18
C SER A 336 9.16 14.50 10.29
N GLU A 337 9.33 15.82 10.43
CA GLU A 337 8.49 16.61 11.33
C GLU A 337 7.03 16.63 10.86
N ARG A 338 6.80 16.63 9.54
CA ARG A 338 5.44 16.60 8.98
C ARG A 338 4.64 15.37 9.40
N LEU A 339 5.29 14.20 9.40
CA LEU A 339 4.66 12.94 9.85
C LEU A 339 4.26 13.04 11.33
N LYS A 340 5.14 13.60 12.17
CA LYS A 340 4.88 13.81 13.61
C LYS A 340 3.72 14.77 13.84
N GLU A 341 3.68 15.89 13.11
CA GLU A 341 2.58 16.87 13.15
C GLU A 341 1.24 16.22 12.78
N ILE A 342 1.19 15.46 11.68
CA ILE A 342 -0.06 14.82 11.20
C ILE A 342 -0.56 13.78 12.20
N SER A 343 0.33 12.94 12.74
CA SER A 343 -0.02 11.95 13.77
C SER A 343 -0.53 12.63 15.05
N ALA A 344 0.15 13.66 15.54
CA ALA A 344 -0.24 14.41 16.73
C ALA A 344 -1.53 15.23 16.57
N ALA A 345 -1.85 15.64 15.34
CA ALA A 345 -3.06 16.39 15.03
C ALA A 345 -4.34 15.55 15.14
N GLN A 346 -4.26 14.22 14.99
CA GLN A 346 -5.43 13.35 15.10
C GLN A 346 -6.04 13.40 16.50
N GLU A 347 -7.35 13.14 16.58
CA GLU A 347 -8.08 13.08 17.84
C GLU A 347 -8.37 11.63 18.19
N TYR A 348 -7.57 11.05 19.10
CA TYR A 348 -7.85 9.71 19.60
C TYR A 348 -9.02 9.76 20.59
N CYS A 349 -10.06 8.95 20.36
CA CYS A 349 -11.18 8.84 21.28
C CYS A 349 -11.32 7.44 21.90
N ASN A 350 -11.64 7.40 23.19
CA ASN A 350 -11.97 6.20 23.94
C ASN A 350 -13.39 6.33 24.50
N VAL A 351 -14.15 5.24 24.47
CA VAL A 351 -15.52 5.21 24.98
C VAL A 351 -15.59 4.34 26.23
N SER A 352 -16.10 4.91 27.32
CA SER A 352 -16.27 4.20 28.59
C SER A 352 -17.47 3.25 28.58
N VAL A 353 -17.56 2.35 29.58
CA VAL A 353 -18.67 1.36 29.72
C VAL A 353 -20.04 2.03 29.77
N ASN A 354 -20.08 3.28 30.24
CA ASN A 354 -21.30 4.08 30.34
C ASN A 354 -21.59 4.90 29.06
N GLY A 355 -20.87 4.67 27.96
CA GLY A 355 -21.04 5.36 26.68
C GLY A 355 -20.45 6.78 26.64
N ILE A 356 -19.66 7.18 27.64
CA ILE A 356 -19.01 8.51 27.64
C ILE A 356 -17.73 8.45 26.81
N THR A 357 -17.65 9.29 25.78
CA THR A 357 -16.45 9.51 24.97
C THR A 357 -15.46 10.43 25.69
N SER A 358 -14.18 10.07 25.63
CA SER A 358 -13.05 10.82 26.18
C SER A 358 -11.91 10.88 25.16
N TYR A 359 -11.15 11.96 25.17
CA TYR A 359 -10.09 12.20 24.18
C TYR A 359 -8.70 12.19 24.82
N SER A 360 -7.72 11.69 24.07
CA SER A 360 -6.32 11.69 24.49
C SER A 360 -5.78 13.11 24.65
N PRO A 361 -5.00 13.42 25.71
CA PRO A 361 -4.36 14.72 25.85
C PRO A 361 -3.28 14.92 24.78
N LYS A 362 -3.01 16.19 24.45
CA LYS A 362 -1.91 16.59 23.56
C LYS A 362 -0.60 16.76 24.35
N GLY A 363 0.53 16.72 23.64
CA GLY A 363 1.86 16.98 24.21
C GLY A 363 2.49 15.77 24.92
N LEU A 364 1.98 14.56 24.66
CA LEU A 364 2.57 13.31 25.13
C LEU A 364 3.87 13.00 24.37
N SER A 365 4.86 12.46 25.10
CA SER A 365 6.13 12.00 24.55
C SER A 365 5.99 10.72 23.71
N ASN A 366 7.07 10.29 23.05
CA ASN A 366 7.16 9.03 22.31
C ASN A 366 6.06 8.86 21.24
N TYR A 367 5.70 9.94 20.56
CA TYR A 367 4.70 9.94 19.48
C TYR A 367 3.29 9.47 19.92
N MET A 368 2.96 9.58 21.22
CA MET A 368 1.69 9.11 21.77
C MET A 368 0.55 10.15 21.69
N SER A 369 0.83 11.35 21.20
CA SER A 369 -0.21 12.35 20.95
C SER A 369 -0.99 11.97 19.69
N GLY A 370 -2.32 12.02 19.72
CA GLY A 370 -3.18 11.72 18.58
C GLY A 370 -3.15 10.24 18.18
N ASP A 371 -2.85 9.95 16.91
CA ASP A 371 -2.87 8.59 16.36
C ASP A 371 -1.65 7.78 16.80
N LEU A 372 -1.89 6.60 17.36
CA LEU A 372 -0.85 5.76 17.97
C LEU A 372 -0.03 4.93 16.96
N ARG A 373 -0.34 4.91 15.66
CA ARG A 373 0.41 4.09 14.69
C ARG A 373 1.84 4.58 14.47
N LEU A 374 2.11 5.88 14.62
CA LEU A 374 3.48 6.39 14.59
C LEU A 374 4.28 5.88 15.79
N HIS A 375 3.69 5.93 17.00
CA HIS A 375 4.25 5.33 18.21
C HIS A 375 4.50 3.82 18.06
N ALA A 376 3.56 3.09 17.42
CA ALA A 376 3.70 1.66 17.15
C ALA A 376 4.83 1.37 16.14
N SER A 377 4.96 2.22 15.12
CA SER A 377 5.87 2.02 14.00
C SER A 377 7.31 2.37 14.34
N VAL A 378 7.54 3.38 15.18
CA VAL A 378 8.86 3.97 15.44
C VAL A 378 9.22 3.85 16.91
N ASN A 379 10.33 3.16 17.18
CA ASN A 379 10.94 3.09 18.49
C ASN A 379 12.29 3.81 18.48
N GLU A 380 12.38 4.90 19.22
CA GLU A 380 13.61 5.65 19.47
C GLU A 380 14.11 5.35 20.88
N SER A 381 15.38 5.01 20.99
CA SER A 381 16.02 4.62 22.25
C SER A 381 17.48 5.06 22.23
N TYR A 382 18.26 4.57 23.18
CA TYR A 382 19.70 4.75 23.20
C TYR A 382 20.43 3.49 23.64
N THR A 383 21.65 3.34 23.18
CA THR A 383 22.63 2.36 23.66
C THR A 383 23.93 3.07 24.03
N TYR A 384 24.92 2.32 24.48
CA TYR A 384 26.26 2.83 24.76
C TYR A 384 27.30 2.07 23.96
N ASP A 385 28.28 2.79 23.41
CA ASP A 385 29.45 2.17 22.80
C ASP A 385 30.24 1.39 23.88
N PRO A 386 30.46 0.08 23.72
CA PRO A 386 31.15 -0.72 24.74
C PRO A 386 32.64 -0.37 24.87
N SER A 387 33.22 0.31 23.87
CA SER A 387 34.64 0.71 23.82
C SER A 387 34.88 2.14 24.31
N THR A 388 34.01 3.10 23.95
CA THR A 388 34.17 4.52 24.35
C THR A 388 33.28 4.92 25.52
N GLY A 389 32.18 4.20 25.76
CA GLY A 389 31.16 4.56 26.74
C GLY A 389 30.21 5.67 26.27
N ASP A 390 30.33 6.12 25.02
CA ASP A 390 29.51 7.20 24.50
C ASP A 390 28.06 6.75 24.27
N ARG A 391 27.11 7.64 24.55
CA ARG A 391 25.69 7.42 24.27
C ARG A 391 25.45 7.47 22.75
N ILE A 392 24.76 6.46 22.24
CA ILE A 392 24.36 6.33 20.83
C ILE A 392 22.83 6.33 20.80
N GLU A 393 22.22 7.34 20.19
CA GLU A 393 20.78 7.31 19.91
C GLU A 393 20.49 6.24 18.85
N THR A 394 19.41 5.48 19.04
CA THR A 394 19.00 4.40 18.15
C THR A 394 17.56 4.60 17.69
N GLN A 395 17.29 4.15 16.47
CA GLN A 395 15.97 4.16 15.85
C GLN A 395 15.66 2.77 15.29
N ASN A 396 14.43 2.32 15.49
CA ASN A 396 13.89 1.13 14.86
C ASN A 396 12.48 1.38 14.32
N ILE A 397 12.32 1.22 13.01
CA ILE A 397 11.06 1.26 12.27
C ILE A 397 10.63 -0.18 12.02
N TYR A 398 9.57 -0.61 12.70
CA TYR A 398 9.10 -2.00 12.68
C TYR A 398 8.56 -2.45 11.32
N LYS A 399 8.24 -1.53 10.41
CA LYS A 399 7.87 -1.86 9.02
C LYS A 399 9.00 -2.51 8.23
N TYR A 400 10.24 -2.37 8.70
CA TYR A 400 11.41 -3.07 8.17
C TYR A 400 11.96 -4.11 9.17
N ALA A 401 11.06 -4.79 9.90
CA ALA A 401 11.45 -5.91 10.76
C ALA A 401 11.91 -7.13 9.94
N THR A 402 11.37 -7.32 8.74
CA THR A 402 11.73 -8.41 7.83
C THR A 402 12.62 -7.92 6.71
N ARG A 403 13.25 -8.85 5.99
CA ARG A 403 14.16 -8.54 4.87
C ARG A 403 13.44 -8.31 3.55
N ASN A 404 12.22 -8.81 3.42
CA ASN A 404 11.47 -8.80 2.17
C ASN A 404 10.74 -7.45 2.04
N VAL A 405 10.58 -6.98 0.81
CA VAL A 405 9.94 -5.69 0.55
C VAL A 405 8.46 -5.91 0.28
N HIS A 406 7.61 -5.45 1.18
CA HIS A 406 6.15 -5.54 1.04
C HIS A 406 5.68 -4.50 0.02
N ILE A 407 4.86 -4.93 -0.95
CA ILE A 407 4.37 -4.06 -2.04
C ILE A 407 2.86 -3.81 -1.92
N TYR A 408 2.09 -4.88 -1.71
CA TYR A 408 0.66 -4.75 -1.46
C TYR A 408 0.31 -5.38 -0.12
N ARG A 409 -0.48 -4.65 0.65
CA ARG A 409 -1.15 -5.12 1.85
C ARG A 409 -2.64 -4.84 1.75
N LYS A 410 -3.43 -5.59 2.49
CA LYS A 410 -4.90 -5.52 2.52
C LYS A 410 -5.43 -4.09 2.66
N GLN A 411 -4.83 -3.29 3.51
CA GLN A 411 -5.32 -1.99 3.91
C GLN A 411 -5.05 -0.96 2.81
N LEU A 412 -3.98 -1.17 2.04
CA LEU A 412 -3.74 -0.36 0.84
C LEU A 412 -4.86 -0.59 -0.18
N VAL A 413 -5.34 -1.82 -0.34
CA VAL A 413 -6.47 -2.13 -1.24
C VAL A 413 -7.76 -1.47 -0.75
N TYR A 414 -8.05 -1.51 0.55
CA TYR A 414 -9.22 -0.81 1.12
C TYR A 414 -9.12 0.72 0.99
N LEU A 415 -7.95 1.32 1.23
CA LEU A 415 -7.78 2.76 1.06
C LEU A 415 -7.94 3.17 -0.41
N ARG A 416 -7.40 2.37 -1.34
CA ARG A 416 -7.55 2.58 -2.78
C ARG A 416 -8.99 2.41 -3.26
N LEU A 417 -9.74 1.48 -2.67
CA LEU A 417 -11.18 1.35 -2.87
C LEU A 417 -11.91 2.62 -2.41
N ALA A 418 -11.61 3.12 -1.21
CA ALA A 418 -12.19 4.38 -0.71
C ALA A 418 -11.83 5.55 -1.63
N GLU A 419 -10.58 5.64 -2.08
CA GLU A 419 -10.12 6.67 -3.02
C GLU A 419 -10.91 6.62 -4.33
N ALA A 420 -11.06 5.43 -4.92
CA ALA A 420 -11.80 5.24 -6.15
C ALA A 420 -13.29 5.56 -5.99
N LEU A 421 -13.93 5.12 -4.90
CA LEU A 421 -15.33 5.44 -4.61
C LEU A 421 -15.55 6.94 -4.41
N ASN A 422 -14.65 7.60 -3.68
CA ASN A 422 -14.73 9.05 -3.46
C ASN A 422 -14.71 9.79 -4.79
N GLU A 423 -13.72 9.55 -5.65
CA GLU A 423 -13.59 10.25 -6.93
C GLU A 423 -14.65 9.85 -7.96
N ALA A 424 -15.23 8.65 -7.83
CA ALA A 424 -16.38 8.24 -8.63
C ALA A 424 -17.68 8.97 -8.27
N GLY A 425 -17.73 9.68 -7.13
CA GLY A 425 -18.89 10.44 -6.66
C GLY A 425 -19.63 9.82 -5.48
N TYR A 426 -19.02 8.88 -4.76
CA TYR A 426 -19.62 8.16 -3.62
C TYR A 426 -18.88 8.44 -2.30
N PRO A 427 -18.72 9.72 -1.89
CA PRO A 427 -17.91 10.09 -0.72
C PRO A 427 -18.41 9.46 0.59
N HIS A 428 -19.72 9.35 0.82
CA HIS A 428 -20.27 8.70 2.02
C HIS A 428 -19.80 7.25 2.16
N MET A 429 -19.91 6.47 1.07
CA MET A 429 -19.46 5.07 1.08
C MET A 429 -17.94 4.96 1.25
N ALA A 430 -17.19 5.86 0.64
CA ALA A 430 -15.75 5.94 0.82
C ALA A 430 -15.37 6.27 2.28
N PHE A 431 -16.08 7.20 2.91
CA PHE A 431 -15.84 7.57 4.29
C PHE A 431 -16.18 6.44 5.27
N SER A 432 -17.26 5.68 5.04
CA SER A 432 -17.59 4.48 5.84
C SER A 432 -16.43 3.49 5.90
N ILE A 433 -15.63 3.31 4.84
CA ILE A 433 -14.42 2.46 4.88
C ILE A 433 -13.41 2.96 5.94
N LEU A 434 -13.27 4.28 6.07
CA LEU A 434 -12.34 4.90 7.01
C LEU A 434 -12.89 4.90 8.44
N SER A 435 -14.19 5.16 8.62
CA SER A 435 -14.80 5.43 9.91
C SER A 435 -15.32 4.17 10.63
N GLU A 436 -16.06 3.30 9.95
CA GLU A 436 -16.80 2.19 10.59
C GLU A 436 -16.50 0.81 9.98
N GLY A 437 -16.14 0.76 8.70
CA GLY A 437 -16.05 -0.44 7.88
C GLY A 437 -17.24 -0.60 6.93
N LEU A 438 -17.21 -1.61 6.05
CA LEU A 438 -18.32 -1.90 5.15
C LEU A 438 -19.00 -3.23 5.48
N ASN A 439 -20.32 -3.22 5.40
CA ASN A 439 -21.17 -4.39 5.18
C ASN A 439 -22.40 -3.98 4.35
N ASN A 440 -23.27 -4.93 4.00
CA ASN A 440 -24.46 -4.65 3.18
C ASN A 440 -25.43 -3.67 3.86
N ASP A 441 -25.52 -3.66 5.19
CA ASP A 441 -26.40 -2.75 5.92
C ASP A 441 -25.88 -1.30 5.84
N VAL A 442 -24.56 -1.10 6.02
CA VAL A 442 -23.88 0.20 5.85
C VAL A 442 -24.02 0.69 4.42
N ILE A 443 -23.82 -0.18 3.43
CA ILE A 443 -23.99 0.18 2.01
C ILE A 443 -25.43 0.58 1.73
N ALA A 444 -26.41 -0.20 2.19
CA ALA A 444 -27.83 0.11 2.02
C ALA A 444 -28.19 1.46 2.66
N TYR A 445 -27.70 1.74 3.87
CA TYR A 445 -27.89 3.04 4.51
C TYR A 445 -27.30 4.18 3.67
N ASN A 446 -26.10 3.99 3.13
CA ASN A 446 -25.44 4.98 2.29
C ASN A 446 -26.21 5.28 0.99
N THR A 447 -26.98 4.34 0.44
CA THR A 447 -27.81 4.59 -0.77
C THR A 447 -28.91 5.64 -0.56
N ASN A 448 -29.33 5.86 0.68
CA ASN A 448 -30.39 6.82 0.99
C ASN A 448 -30.07 8.23 0.49
N TRP A 449 -28.78 8.57 0.40
CA TRP A 449 -28.28 9.89 -0.01
C TRP A 449 -28.13 10.09 -1.52
N TYR A 450 -28.29 9.05 -2.35
CA TYR A 450 -28.00 9.09 -3.80
C TYR A 450 -29.23 8.79 -4.68
N ASN A 451 -29.17 9.21 -5.94
CA ASN A 451 -30.20 8.84 -6.94
C ASN A 451 -30.21 7.33 -7.21
N GLU A 452 -31.19 6.85 -7.96
CA GLU A 452 -31.39 5.42 -8.20
C GLU A 452 -30.23 4.74 -8.95
N ASP A 453 -29.69 5.37 -9.99
CA ASP A 453 -28.56 4.81 -10.76
C ASP A 453 -27.30 4.67 -9.90
N ASP A 454 -27.02 5.69 -9.08
CA ASP A 454 -25.90 5.71 -8.14
C ASP A 454 -26.09 4.71 -7.00
N ALA A 455 -27.31 4.60 -6.46
CA ALA A 455 -27.67 3.58 -5.48
C ALA A 455 -27.48 2.16 -6.05
N ASN A 456 -27.90 1.92 -7.29
CA ASN A 456 -27.73 0.63 -7.95
C ASN A 456 -26.26 0.26 -8.15
N PHE A 457 -25.40 1.23 -8.48
CA PHE A 457 -23.97 1.01 -8.54
C PHE A 457 -23.41 0.61 -7.16
N MET A 458 -23.79 1.33 -6.10
CA MET A 458 -23.36 1.02 -4.73
C MET A 458 -23.82 -0.37 -4.27
N LEU A 459 -25.03 -0.79 -4.64
CA LEU A 459 -25.57 -2.11 -4.32
C LEU A 459 -24.94 -3.26 -5.15
N SER A 460 -24.09 -2.95 -6.12
CA SER A 460 -23.28 -3.98 -6.81
C SER A 460 -22.12 -4.52 -5.97
N PHE A 461 -21.78 -3.84 -4.88
CA PHE A 461 -20.78 -4.27 -3.90
C PHE A 461 -21.46 -5.12 -2.82
N ASP A 462 -21.08 -6.40 -2.72
CA ASP A 462 -21.62 -7.35 -1.75
C ASP A 462 -20.59 -7.65 -0.66
N PHE A 463 -20.85 -7.08 0.53
CA PHE A 463 -20.14 -7.33 1.78
C PHE A 463 -21.14 -7.96 2.77
N PRO A 464 -21.39 -9.28 2.72
CA PRO A 464 -22.47 -9.90 3.47
C PRO A 464 -22.40 -9.60 4.97
N THR A 465 -23.47 -9.05 5.55
CA THR A 465 -23.56 -8.66 6.98
C THR A 465 -23.24 -9.81 7.94
N ALA A 466 -23.53 -11.05 7.54
CA ALA A 466 -23.18 -12.25 8.33
C ALA A 466 -21.67 -12.55 8.39
N ARG A 467 -20.86 -11.87 7.57
CA ARG A 467 -19.43 -12.13 7.37
C ARG A 467 -18.56 -10.90 7.55
N TYR A 468 -19.06 -9.72 7.20
CA TYR A 468 -18.45 -8.44 7.51
C TYR A 468 -19.25 -7.84 8.65
N ILE A 469 -18.68 -7.94 9.85
CA ILE A 469 -19.32 -7.52 11.09
C ILE A 469 -18.54 -6.30 11.57
N PRO A 470 -19.03 -5.07 11.32
CA PRO A 470 -18.47 -3.83 11.85
C PRO A 470 -18.53 -3.81 13.38
N VAL A 471 -17.61 -3.06 13.99
CA VAL A 471 -17.55 -2.93 15.44
C VAL A 471 -18.72 -2.13 16.01
N GLY A 472 -19.44 -2.74 16.97
CA GLY A 472 -20.45 -2.07 17.79
C GLY A 472 -19.90 -1.46 19.08
N LEU A 473 -20.68 -0.58 19.72
CA LEU A 473 -20.33 0.05 21.00
C LEU A 473 -20.13 -0.97 22.13
N ASP A 474 -21.03 -1.95 22.20
CA ASP A 474 -21.02 -3.04 23.17
C ASP A 474 -19.81 -3.97 23.03
N GLU A 475 -19.18 -3.98 21.85
CA GLU A 475 -18.03 -4.85 21.55
C GLU A 475 -16.66 -4.17 21.72
N PHE A 476 -16.59 -2.84 21.65
CA PHE A 476 -15.33 -2.08 21.84
C PHE A 476 -14.99 -1.87 23.31
N VAL A 477 -16.02 -1.74 24.15
CA VAL A 477 -15.89 -1.36 25.57
C VAL A 477 -15.77 -2.59 26.47
N GLY A 478 -14.71 -3.37 26.27
CA GLY A 478 -14.19 -4.33 27.24
C GLY A 478 -15.21 -5.24 27.94
N VAL A 479 -15.64 -6.32 27.29
CA VAL A 479 -16.06 -7.54 28.00
C VAL A 479 -15.25 -8.71 27.43
N GLY A 480 -14.31 -9.22 28.22
CA GLY A 480 -13.39 -10.27 27.81
C GLY A 480 -14.09 -11.59 27.48
N GLY A 481 -14.58 -11.76 26.25
CA GLY A 481 -15.06 -13.08 25.87
C GLY A 481 -15.69 -13.32 24.51
N ARG A 482 -16.02 -12.32 23.68
CA ARG A 482 -16.47 -12.56 22.29
C ARG A 482 -16.36 -11.28 21.46
N ARG A 483 -15.35 -11.20 20.59
CA ARG A 483 -15.32 -10.23 19.50
C ARG A 483 -16.12 -10.85 18.35
N GLY A 484 -17.38 -10.47 18.20
CA GLY A 484 -18.20 -10.89 17.06
C GLY A 484 -17.82 -10.15 15.79
N TYR A 485 -17.31 -8.92 15.93
CA TYR A 485 -16.77 -8.11 14.84
C TYR A 485 -15.44 -8.62 14.28
N ASN A 486 -15.25 -8.37 12.99
CA ASN A 486 -14.02 -8.59 12.25
C ASN A 486 -13.66 -7.44 11.31
N THR A 487 -14.51 -6.41 11.28
CA THR A 487 -14.37 -5.24 10.42
C THR A 487 -14.36 -4.02 11.33
N ILE A 488 -13.36 -3.16 11.17
CA ILE A 488 -13.29 -1.84 11.78
C ILE A 488 -12.97 -0.81 10.69
N GLY A 489 -13.36 0.44 10.93
CA GLY A 489 -12.89 1.56 10.11
C GLY A 489 -11.37 1.68 10.18
N MET A 490 -10.72 1.99 9.05
CA MET A 490 -9.26 2.09 8.98
C MET A 490 -8.68 3.03 10.04
N HIS A 491 -9.32 4.18 10.25
CA HIS A 491 -8.87 5.20 11.19
C HIS A 491 -8.85 4.69 12.64
N SER A 492 -9.74 3.75 12.96
CA SER A 492 -9.82 3.15 14.31
C SER A 492 -8.57 2.37 14.69
N ARG A 493 -7.75 1.92 13.72
CA ARG A 493 -6.52 1.13 13.96
C ARG A 493 -5.46 1.89 14.77
N GLY A 494 -5.52 3.22 14.79
CA GLY A 494 -4.61 4.07 15.55
C GLY A 494 -5.30 5.16 16.38
N SER A 495 -6.57 5.47 16.13
CA SER A 495 -7.28 6.62 16.72
C SER A 495 -8.50 6.25 17.60
N GLY A 496 -8.65 4.98 17.97
CA GLY A 496 -9.70 4.53 18.88
C GLY A 496 -11.04 4.30 18.18
N LEU A 497 -12.18 4.50 18.86
CA LEU A 497 -13.49 4.17 18.27
C LEU A 497 -14.05 5.30 17.41
N THR A 498 -13.64 5.31 16.14
CA THR A 498 -13.90 6.43 15.21
C THR A 498 -15.38 6.80 15.06
N THR A 499 -16.30 5.84 15.13
CA THR A 499 -17.75 6.09 15.02
C THR A 499 -18.33 6.96 16.15
N TYR A 500 -17.58 7.15 17.24
CA TYR A 500 -17.95 7.99 18.38
C TYR A 500 -17.08 9.24 18.52
N ASN A 501 -16.21 9.48 17.53
CA ASN A 501 -15.33 10.64 17.51
C ASN A 501 -16.03 11.83 16.85
N GLU A 502 -16.42 12.82 17.66
CA GLU A 502 -17.12 14.00 17.16
C GLU A 502 -16.26 14.88 16.22
N TYR A 503 -14.94 14.70 16.26
CA TYR A 503 -13.97 15.38 15.39
C TYR A 503 -13.67 14.62 14.10
N TYR A 504 -14.16 13.38 13.97
CA TYR A 504 -14.00 12.55 12.77
C TYR A 504 -15.37 12.14 12.22
N MET A 505 -16.15 13.15 11.86
CA MET A 505 -17.46 12.98 11.24
C MET A 505 -17.46 13.71 9.90
N GLU A 506 -18.27 13.24 8.95
CA GLU A 506 -18.53 14.04 7.76
C GLU A 506 -19.15 15.38 8.17
N PRO A 507 -18.96 16.46 7.38
CA PRO A 507 -19.49 17.79 7.68
C PRO A 507 -21.02 17.87 7.52
N TYR A 508 -21.77 17.01 8.24
CA TYR A 508 -23.23 16.93 8.26
C TYR A 508 -23.87 18.25 8.64
N LEU A 509 -23.21 19.11 9.43
CA LEU A 509 -23.74 20.42 9.84
C LEU A 509 -23.90 21.43 8.68
N GLN A 510 -23.21 21.25 7.55
CA GLN A 510 -23.48 22.04 6.33
C GLN A 510 -24.60 21.42 5.47
N LEU A 511 -25.00 20.19 5.77
CA LEU A 511 -25.94 19.39 4.99
C LEU A 511 -27.30 19.21 5.68
N ALA A 512 -27.35 19.38 7.00
CA ALA A 512 -28.44 19.05 7.93
C ALA A 512 -29.74 19.85 7.77
N GLU A 513 -29.69 21.06 7.19
CA GLU A 513 -30.89 21.88 7.02
C GLU A 513 -31.92 21.27 6.04
N ASP A 514 -31.53 20.28 5.23
CA ASP A 514 -32.38 19.66 4.21
C ASP A 514 -32.81 18.21 4.50
N TYR A 515 -32.46 17.61 5.65
CA TYR A 515 -32.49 16.14 5.78
C TYR A 515 -33.76 15.48 6.29
N VAL A 516 -34.82 16.26 6.58
CA VAL A 516 -36.10 15.67 6.99
C VAL A 516 -37.25 16.41 6.33
N VAL A 517 -37.86 15.79 5.33
CA VAL A 517 -39.28 16.03 5.04
C VAL A 517 -40.04 15.01 5.87
N ASP A 518 -40.64 15.44 6.97
CA ASP A 518 -41.67 14.65 7.66
C ASP A 518 -42.92 14.69 6.80
N SER A 519 -43.17 13.63 6.02
CA SER A 519 -44.50 13.43 5.45
C SER A 519 -45.31 12.58 6.41
N VAL A 520 -46.33 13.19 7.02
CA VAL A 520 -47.30 12.48 7.83
C VAL A 520 -48.37 11.93 6.89
N VAL A 521 -48.49 10.61 6.80
CA VAL A 521 -49.57 9.93 6.09
C VAL A 521 -50.46 9.26 7.12
N VAL A 522 -51.76 9.52 7.04
CA VAL A 522 -52.74 8.83 7.88
C VAL A 522 -53.09 7.51 7.20
N ASN A 523 -52.87 6.39 7.88
CA ASN A 523 -53.25 5.07 7.34
C ASN A 523 -54.79 4.90 7.31
N GLU A 524 -55.28 3.82 6.69
CA GLU A 524 -56.72 3.53 6.59
C GLU A 524 -57.42 3.41 7.96
N ASP A 525 -56.66 3.17 9.03
CA ASP A 525 -57.14 3.07 10.42
C ASP A 525 -57.13 4.41 11.19
N GLY A 526 -56.68 5.50 10.57
CA GLY A 526 -56.61 6.83 11.21
C GLY A 526 -55.32 7.11 12.01
N ASN A 527 -54.31 6.25 11.92
CA ASN A 527 -53.01 6.45 12.57
C ASN A 527 -52.09 7.31 11.70
N GLU A 528 -51.50 8.35 12.28
CA GLU A 528 -50.43 9.13 11.67
C GLU A 528 -49.15 8.29 11.59
N ILE A 529 -48.69 8.04 10.37
CA ILE A 529 -47.39 7.45 10.08
C ILE A 529 -46.49 8.55 9.56
N THR A 530 -45.46 8.90 10.34
CA THR A 530 -44.41 9.82 9.90
C THR A 530 -43.39 9.05 9.08
N TYR A 531 -43.27 9.39 7.80
CA TYR A 531 -42.17 8.94 6.97
C TYR A 531 -41.09 10.02 6.98
N MET A 532 -39.92 9.69 7.51
CA MET A 532 -38.72 10.51 7.33
C MET A 532 -38.19 10.25 5.92
N THR A 533 -38.32 11.24 5.03
CA THR A 533 -37.64 11.19 3.72
C THR A 533 -36.38 12.04 3.77
N VAL A 534 -35.24 11.40 3.54
CA VAL A 534 -33.94 12.08 3.42
C VAL A 534 -33.83 12.65 2.01
N ASN A 535 -33.60 13.96 1.87
CA ASN A 535 -33.32 14.54 0.55
C ASN A 535 -32.01 13.98 -0.01
N LYS A 536 -32.03 13.61 -1.29
CA LYS A 536 -30.82 13.18 -2.01
C LYS A 536 -29.80 14.32 -2.03
N LEU A 537 -28.51 13.98 -1.97
CA LEU A 537 -27.44 14.95 -2.07
C LEU A 537 -27.47 15.66 -3.42
N THR A 538 -27.32 16.97 -3.39
CA THR A 538 -27.07 17.76 -4.61
C THR A 538 -25.62 17.54 -5.08
N PRO A 539 -25.32 17.78 -6.36
CA PRO A 539 -23.94 17.70 -6.86
C PRO A 539 -22.95 18.59 -6.11
N GLU A 540 -23.39 19.77 -5.64
CA GLU A 540 -22.58 20.68 -4.82
C GLU A 540 -22.23 20.08 -3.46
N LYS A 541 -23.21 19.45 -2.79
CA LYS A 541 -23.01 18.76 -1.52
C LYS A 541 -22.09 17.54 -1.68
N ILE A 542 -22.24 16.79 -2.78
CA ILE A 542 -21.31 15.71 -3.13
C ILE A 542 -19.89 16.26 -3.27
N ALA A 543 -19.68 17.39 -3.95
CA ALA A 543 -18.35 17.97 -4.12
C ALA A 543 -17.70 18.37 -2.79
N ILE A 544 -18.44 19.00 -1.88
CA ILE A 544 -17.94 19.35 -0.53
C ILE A 544 -17.52 18.09 0.24
N LEU A 545 -18.35 17.05 0.22
CA LEU A 545 -18.04 15.77 0.85
C LEU A 545 -16.83 15.10 0.19
N GLN A 546 -16.74 15.14 -1.14
CA GLN A 546 -15.60 14.60 -1.88
C GLN A 546 -14.28 15.26 -1.47
N ASP A 547 -14.27 16.58 -1.30
CA ASP A 547 -13.08 17.34 -0.88
C ASP A 547 -12.68 16.97 0.55
N TYR A 548 -13.65 16.89 1.47
CA TYR A 548 -13.40 16.44 2.84
C TYR A 548 -12.82 15.02 2.87
N VAL A 549 -13.51 14.07 2.25
CA VAL A 549 -13.12 12.66 2.24
C VAL A 549 -11.79 12.47 1.52
N ARG A 550 -11.48 13.26 0.48
CA ARG A 550 -10.17 13.24 -0.18
C ARG A 550 -9.05 13.56 0.80
N GLU A 551 -9.17 14.61 1.61
CA GLU A 551 -8.16 14.91 2.61
C GLU A 551 -8.08 13.84 3.72
N GLN A 552 -9.22 13.25 4.13
CA GLN A 552 -9.21 12.14 5.09
C GLN A 552 -8.48 10.90 4.54
N ILE A 553 -8.72 10.53 3.29
CA ILE A 553 -8.02 9.41 2.62
C ILE A 553 -6.52 9.70 2.55
N LEU A 554 -6.13 10.93 2.20
CA LEU A 554 -4.73 11.31 2.11
C LEU A 554 -4.03 11.30 3.47
N GLN A 555 -4.72 11.73 4.53
CA GLN A 555 -4.22 11.67 5.90
C GLN A 555 -4.14 10.22 6.41
N GLU A 556 -5.16 9.41 6.18
CA GLU A 556 -5.14 7.99 6.54
C GLU A 556 -3.99 7.25 5.84
N GLY A 557 -3.68 7.63 4.60
CA GLY A 557 -2.51 7.13 3.89
C GLY A 557 -1.18 7.49 4.56
N VAL A 558 -1.07 8.65 5.22
CA VAL A 558 0.10 9.00 6.05
C VAL A 558 0.20 8.08 7.26
N LEU A 559 -0.91 7.93 7.99
CA LEU A 559 -0.94 7.22 9.26
C LEU A 559 -0.72 5.71 9.09
N GLU A 560 -1.34 5.10 8.07
CA GLU A 560 -1.23 3.67 7.82
C GLU A 560 0.04 3.31 7.02
N PHE A 561 0.48 4.12 6.05
CA PHE A 561 1.50 3.74 5.05
C PHE A 561 2.80 4.55 5.07
N ALA A 562 3.05 5.40 6.08
CA ALA A 562 4.38 6.01 6.24
C ALA A 562 5.48 4.94 6.14
N PHE A 563 6.56 5.25 5.41
CA PHE A 563 7.69 4.35 5.12
C PHE A 563 7.43 3.23 4.09
N GLU A 564 6.25 3.12 3.47
CA GLU A 564 5.93 1.97 2.60
C GLU A 564 6.10 2.23 1.10
N GLY A 565 6.63 3.38 0.69
CA GLY A 565 6.96 3.63 -0.72
C GLY A 565 5.82 4.18 -1.54
N THR A 566 4.71 4.60 -0.92
CA THR A 566 3.55 5.09 -1.67
C THR A 566 3.45 6.61 -1.69
N ARG A 567 4.05 7.29 -0.71
CA ARG A 567 3.68 8.67 -0.37
C ARG A 567 3.85 9.68 -1.51
N TYR A 568 5.00 9.71 -2.16
CA TYR A 568 5.27 10.64 -3.26
C TYR A 568 4.27 10.42 -4.40
N TYR A 569 3.98 9.17 -4.72
CA TYR A 569 3.02 8.81 -5.75
C TYR A 569 1.58 9.15 -5.35
N ASP A 570 1.22 9.05 -4.07
CA ASP A 570 -0.07 9.50 -3.56
C ASP A 570 -0.22 11.02 -3.69
N ILE A 571 0.78 11.80 -3.28
CA ILE A 571 0.77 13.26 -3.45
C ILE A 571 0.65 13.61 -4.93
N MET A 572 1.43 12.97 -5.80
CA MET A 572 1.36 13.19 -7.25
C MET A 572 -0.02 12.88 -7.81
N ARG A 573 -0.61 11.74 -7.45
CA ARG A 573 -1.92 11.33 -7.96
C ARG A 573 -3.04 12.29 -7.55
N PHE A 574 -3.02 12.75 -6.31
CA PHE A 574 -3.98 13.73 -5.81
C PHE A 574 -3.74 15.10 -6.44
N ALA A 575 -2.47 15.50 -6.61
CA ALA A 575 -2.13 16.74 -7.29
C ALA A 575 -2.67 16.78 -8.73
N LEU A 576 -2.65 15.67 -9.47
CA LEU A 576 -3.22 15.61 -10.82
C LEU A 576 -4.72 15.96 -10.89
N ARG A 577 -5.44 15.83 -9.78
CA ARG A 577 -6.87 16.15 -9.65
C ARG A 577 -7.12 17.58 -9.15
N ASP A 578 -6.08 18.25 -8.66
CA ASP A 578 -6.17 19.59 -8.10
C ASP A 578 -6.20 20.65 -9.22
N SER A 579 -6.84 21.78 -8.93
CA SER A 579 -6.88 22.94 -9.85
C SER A 579 -5.50 23.56 -10.11
N ASN A 580 -4.57 23.43 -9.17
CA ASN A 580 -3.17 23.84 -9.27
C ASN A 580 -2.24 22.70 -8.82
N PRO A 581 -2.04 21.67 -9.68
CA PRO A 581 -1.29 20.47 -9.34
C PRO A 581 0.13 20.75 -8.84
N GLY A 582 0.83 21.67 -9.51
CA GLY A 582 2.18 22.10 -9.17
C GLY A 582 2.30 22.56 -7.73
N GLN A 583 1.45 23.52 -7.37
CA GLN A 583 1.45 24.10 -6.03
C GLN A 583 1.01 23.09 -4.98
N TYR A 584 0.02 22.24 -5.30
CA TYR A 584 -0.48 21.21 -4.39
C TYR A 584 0.63 20.24 -3.95
N LEU A 585 1.42 19.73 -4.90
CA LEU A 585 2.54 18.84 -4.62
C LEU A 585 3.68 19.57 -3.92
N ALA A 586 4.06 20.75 -4.41
CA ALA A 586 5.16 21.54 -3.86
C ALA A 586 4.93 21.88 -2.39
N ASN A 587 3.74 22.37 -2.02
CA ASN A 587 3.41 22.75 -0.65
C ASN A 587 3.59 21.59 0.34
N ARG A 588 3.15 20.38 -0.03
CA ARG A 588 3.27 19.20 0.83
C ARG A 588 4.73 18.79 1.03
N ILE A 589 5.50 18.74 -0.06
CA ILE A 589 6.93 18.37 0.01
C ILE A 589 7.75 19.42 0.77
N TYR A 590 7.45 20.71 0.57
CA TYR A 590 8.12 21.79 1.30
C TYR A 590 7.79 21.75 2.79
N ALA A 591 6.62 21.27 3.19
CA ALA A 591 6.28 21.08 4.59
C ALA A 591 6.98 19.91 5.29
N ARG A 592 7.90 19.16 4.64
CA ARG A 592 8.61 17.99 5.20
C ARG A 592 9.18 18.24 6.62
N ARG A 593 9.81 19.39 6.84
CA ARG A 593 10.39 19.79 8.16
C ARG A 593 9.42 20.63 9.00
N GLY A 594 8.12 20.46 8.79
CA GLY A 594 7.06 21.23 9.41
C GLY A 594 6.72 22.48 8.61
N ALA A 595 5.49 22.99 8.79
CA ALA A 595 4.98 24.13 8.04
C ALA A 595 5.82 25.40 8.22
N GLU A 596 6.37 25.61 9.42
CA GLU A 596 7.22 26.77 9.75
C GLU A 596 8.55 26.77 9.01
N ASN A 597 9.04 25.60 8.60
CA ASN A 597 10.32 25.46 7.89
C ASN A 597 10.15 25.26 6.37
N ALA A 598 8.95 25.51 5.84
CA ALA A 598 8.66 25.28 4.42
C ALA A 598 9.57 26.08 3.48
N ASP A 599 9.88 27.34 3.82
CA ASP A 599 10.80 28.17 3.02
C ASP A 599 12.25 27.65 3.05
N ILE A 600 12.69 27.07 4.17
CA ILE A 600 14.01 26.43 4.28
C ILE A 600 14.06 25.22 3.36
N MET A 601 13.03 24.36 3.42
CA MET A 601 12.94 23.19 2.55
C MET A 601 12.87 23.56 1.07
N ARG A 602 12.11 24.61 0.73
CA ARG A 602 12.04 25.15 -0.63
C ARG A 602 13.41 25.62 -1.12
N ALA A 603 14.24 26.21 -0.26
CA ALA A 603 15.60 26.63 -0.62
C ALA A 603 16.59 25.46 -0.75
N GLU A 604 16.37 24.36 -0.02
CA GLU A 604 17.20 23.15 -0.14
C GLU A 604 16.93 22.36 -1.42
N ILE A 605 15.67 22.26 -1.82
CA ILE A 605 15.24 21.55 -3.03
C ILE A 605 15.73 22.30 -4.27
N LYS A 606 16.40 21.58 -5.17
CA LYS A 606 17.14 22.19 -6.32
C LYS A 606 16.27 22.44 -7.55
N LYS A 607 14.99 22.04 -7.49
CA LYS A 607 14.02 22.18 -8.58
C LYS A 607 12.75 22.84 -8.09
N ASP A 608 12.15 23.65 -8.95
CA ASP A 608 10.84 24.22 -8.69
C ASP A 608 9.76 23.15 -8.89
N LEU A 609 9.20 22.65 -7.78
CA LEU A 609 8.21 21.57 -7.82
C LEU A 609 6.83 22.06 -8.24
N SER A 610 6.63 23.38 -8.40
CA SER A 610 5.42 23.89 -9.03
C SER A 610 5.37 23.58 -10.54
N ASN A 611 6.52 23.27 -11.15
CA ASN A 611 6.59 22.75 -12.51
C ASN A 611 6.53 21.21 -12.53
N LYS A 612 5.49 20.67 -13.19
CA LYS A 612 5.28 19.22 -13.35
C LYS A 612 6.46 18.49 -13.99
N ASP A 613 7.23 19.13 -14.87
CA ASP A 613 8.39 18.50 -15.51
C ASP A 613 9.48 18.10 -14.50
N ASN A 614 9.51 18.75 -13.33
CA ASN A 614 10.46 18.47 -12.25
C ASN A 614 9.99 17.33 -11.32
N TRP A 615 8.79 16.77 -11.56
CA TRP A 615 8.29 15.64 -10.78
C TRP A 615 8.92 14.31 -11.19
N TYR A 616 9.46 14.28 -12.41
CA TYR A 616 10.01 13.09 -13.02
C TYR A 616 11.54 13.11 -13.02
N LEU A 617 12.13 11.94 -12.89
CA LEU A 617 13.56 11.74 -13.04
C LEU A 617 13.94 11.93 -14.51
N LYS A 618 15.11 12.53 -14.73
CA LYS A 618 15.71 12.63 -16.07
C LYS A 618 16.68 11.47 -16.26
N TRP A 619 16.73 11.00 -17.49
CA TRP A 619 17.68 9.97 -17.93
C TRP A 619 17.92 10.12 -19.44
N LYS A 620 18.95 9.44 -19.94
CA LYS A 620 19.39 9.49 -21.34
C LYS A 620 18.35 8.97 -22.35
N GLY A 621 17.26 8.34 -21.89
CA GLY A 621 16.13 7.93 -22.72
C GLY A 621 16.36 6.67 -23.55
N SER A 622 17.46 5.96 -23.30
CA SER A 622 17.97 4.82 -24.05
C SER A 622 17.88 3.53 -23.25
N ILE A 623 17.22 2.50 -23.79
CA ILE A 623 16.97 1.22 -23.10
C ILE A 623 18.30 0.49 -22.80
N GLY A 624 19.22 0.48 -23.75
CA GLY A 624 20.52 -0.18 -23.61
C GLY A 624 21.65 0.78 -23.26
N PHE A 625 21.86 1.09 -21.97
CA PHE A 625 23.16 1.56 -21.47
C PHE A 625 23.52 0.90 -20.14
#